data_AF-A0A8X6KXW8-F1
#
_entry.id   AF-A0A8X6KXW8-F1
#
_cell.length_a   1.000
_cell.length_b   1.000
_cell.length_c   1.000
_cell.angle_alpha   90.00
_cell.angle_beta   90.00
_cell.angle_gamma   90.00
#
_symmetry.space_group_name_H-M   'P 1'
#
loop_
_entity.id
_entity.type
_entity.pdbx_description
1 polymer ?
#
loop_
_entity_poly.entity_id
_entity_poly.type
_entity_poly.pdbx_seq_one_letter_code
_entity_poly.pdbx_strand_id
1 'polypeptide(L)'
;MLLLTHRCGFFLRQFYKDLKNIDSITLFAKKTNITNEYYRIEERIRLLDKVFSTPLFISLVSSFFYLYSALSISLQENLSPYYAFDMGSSSFTAIVVIVLLTVCNSRIPEWMLKIKAATGSLIDKHKFDKLTDKRTIDAFERMEKKDIIFTSACGMVHFKKTFLL
;
A
#
# COMPACT_ATOMS: atom_id res chain seq x y z
N MET A 1 6.18 10.86 -4.91
CA MET A 1 5.38 9.62 -4.89
C MET A 1 5.77 8.69 -3.75
N LEU A 2 6.98 8.09 -3.77
CA LEU A 2 7.43 7.11 -2.75
C LEU A 2 7.26 7.59 -1.30
N LEU A 3 7.61 8.85 -1.01
CA LEU A 3 7.50 9.42 0.33
C LEU A 3 6.05 9.53 0.82
N LEU A 4 5.10 9.84 -0.08
CA LEU A 4 3.68 9.94 0.25
C LEU A 4 3.07 8.55 0.48
N THR A 5 3.38 7.58 -0.38
CA THR A 5 3.00 6.18 -0.19
C THR A 5 3.57 5.62 1.12
N HIS A 6 4.84 5.92 1.42
CA HIS A 6 5.47 5.53 2.68
C HIS A 6 4.77 6.15 3.88
N ARG A 7 4.40 7.44 3.81
CA ARG A 7 3.69 8.13 4.89
C ARG A 7 2.28 7.57 5.10
N CYS A 8 1.55 7.25 4.04
CA CYS A 8 0.26 6.55 4.14
C CYS A 8 0.40 5.17 4.78
N GLY A 9 1.41 4.39 4.39
CA GLY A 9 1.73 3.11 5.04
C GLY A 9 2.09 3.27 6.52
N PHE A 10 2.78 4.34 6.89
CA PHE A 10 3.07 4.67 8.29
C PHE A 10 1.80 4.99 9.08
N PHE A 11 0.89 5.80 8.53
CA PHE A 11 -0.39 6.10 9.19
C PHE A 11 -1.24 4.85 9.40
N LEU A 12 -1.33 3.97 8.41
CA LEU A 12 -2.01 2.68 8.56
C LEU A 12 -1.37 1.80 9.64
N ARG A 13 -0.04 1.76 9.71
CA ARG A 13 0.69 1.04 10.76
C ARG A 13 0.40 1.59 12.14
N GLN A 14 0.37 2.91 12.28
CA GLN A 14 0.06 3.57 13.55
C GLN A 14 -1.37 3.27 13.96
N PHE A 15 -2.33 3.43 13.05
CA PHE A 15 -3.73 3.07 13.28
C PHE A 15 -3.89 1.60 13.71
N TYR A 16 -3.18 0.67 13.06
CA TYR A 16 -3.16 -0.73 13.48
C TYR A 16 -2.66 -0.94 14.92
N LYS A 17 -1.57 -0.25 15.31
CA LYS A 17 -1.06 -0.33 16.68
C LYS A 17 -2.06 0.20 17.69
N ASP A 18 -2.69 1.33 17.37
CA ASP A 18 -3.71 1.93 18.22
C ASP A 18 -4.91 0.99 18.34
N LEU A 19 -5.39 0.42 17.23
CA LEU A 19 -6.49 -0.55 17.20
C LEU A 19 -6.19 -1.81 18.04
N LYS A 20 -4.96 -2.34 17.96
CA LYS A 20 -4.55 -3.53 18.72
C LYS A 20 -4.51 -3.29 20.24
N ASN A 21 -4.21 -2.08 20.66
CA ASN A 21 -4.03 -1.72 22.08
C ASN A 21 -5.30 -1.16 22.73
N ILE A 22 -6.43 -1.12 22.02
CA ILE A 22 -7.67 -0.59 22.56
C ILE A 22 -8.36 -1.62 23.47
N ASP A 23 -8.62 -1.21 24.71
CA ASP A 23 -9.49 -1.91 25.65
C ASP A 23 -10.98 -1.58 25.42
N SER A 24 -11.87 -2.47 25.88
CA SER A 24 -13.33 -2.40 25.66
C SER A 24 -13.97 -1.07 26.10
N ILE A 25 -13.56 -0.55 27.26
CA ILE A 25 -14.06 0.71 27.82
C ILE A 25 -13.64 1.90 26.95
N THR A 26 -12.40 1.89 26.46
CA THR A 26 -11.85 2.95 25.61
C THR A 26 -12.43 2.89 24.19
N LEU A 27 -12.76 1.69 23.72
CA LEU A 27 -13.38 1.43 22.42
C LEU A 27 -14.75 2.09 22.31
N PHE A 28 -15.55 2.01 23.38
CA PHE A 28 -16.85 2.66 23.45
C PHE A 28 -16.74 4.19 23.42
N ALA A 29 -15.84 4.76 24.21
CA ALA A 29 -15.65 6.21 24.31
C ALA A 29 -15.08 6.84 23.02
N LYS A 30 -14.28 6.10 22.25
CA LYS A 30 -13.58 6.63 21.06
C LYS A 30 -14.10 6.10 19.72
N LYS A 31 -15.20 5.35 19.69
CA LYS A 31 -15.77 4.72 18.48
C LYS A 31 -15.88 5.64 17.27
N THR A 32 -16.55 6.78 17.42
CA THR A 32 -16.78 7.74 16.33
C THR A 32 -15.46 8.31 15.83
N ASN A 33 -14.49 8.48 16.72
CA ASN A 33 -13.16 8.96 16.37
C ASN A 33 -12.37 7.89 15.58
N ILE A 34 -12.37 6.64 16.03
CA ILE A 34 -11.65 5.53 15.36
C ILE A 34 -12.19 5.28 13.94
N THR A 35 -13.51 5.26 13.79
CA THR A 35 -14.16 5.05 12.49
C THR A 35 -13.88 6.22 11.55
N ASN A 36 -14.04 7.47 12.01
CA ASN A 36 -13.73 8.65 11.20
C ASN A 36 -12.26 8.74 10.80
N GLU A 37 -11.34 8.41 11.71
CA GLU A 37 -9.90 8.35 11.41
C GLU A 37 -9.60 7.30 10.32
N TYR A 38 -10.23 6.11 10.39
CA TYR A 38 -10.10 5.11 9.34
C TYR A 38 -10.64 5.61 8.00
N TYR A 39 -11.85 6.19 7.96
CA TYR A 39 -12.42 6.75 6.72
C TYR A 39 -11.53 7.84 6.12
N ARG A 40 -10.94 8.71 6.95
CA ARG A 40 -10.02 9.75 6.50
C ARG A 40 -8.73 9.18 5.92
N ILE A 41 -8.18 8.14 6.53
CA ILE A 41 -6.99 7.43 6.00
C ILE A 41 -7.33 6.77 4.66
N GLU A 42 -8.48 6.11 4.58
CA GLU A 42 -8.97 5.44 3.37
C GLU A 42 -9.19 6.43 2.22
N GLU A 43 -9.85 7.55 2.48
CA GLU A 43 -10.05 8.61 1.49
C GLU A 43 -8.71 9.14 0.96
N ARG A 44 -7.74 9.37 1.84
CA ARG A 44 -6.38 9.75 1.44
C ARG A 44 -5.71 8.69 0.57
N ILE A 45 -5.91 7.41 0.86
CA ILE A 45 -5.36 6.31 0.04
C ILE A 45 -6.03 6.26 -1.34
N ARG A 46 -7.35 6.49 -1.44
CA ARG A 46 -8.05 6.56 -2.74
C ARG A 46 -7.59 7.75 -3.57
N LEU A 47 -7.43 8.92 -2.93
CA LEU A 47 -6.88 10.10 -3.58
C LEU A 47 -5.43 9.85 -4.03
N LEU A 48 -4.63 9.20 -3.17
CA LEU A 48 -3.27 8.79 -3.48
C LEU A 48 -3.23 7.90 -4.72
N ASP A 49 -4.05 6.85 -4.77
CA ASP A 49 -4.14 5.95 -5.92
C ASP A 49 -4.53 6.71 -7.19
N LYS A 50 -5.60 7.51 -7.14
CA LYS A 50 -6.07 8.29 -8.30
C LYS A 50 -5.02 9.26 -8.85
N VAL A 51 -4.33 9.99 -7.97
CA VAL A 51 -3.31 10.96 -8.38
C VAL A 51 -2.03 10.27 -8.85
N PHE A 52 -1.66 9.15 -8.22
CA PHE A 52 -0.42 8.46 -8.53
C PHE A 52 -0.54 7.39 -9.60
N SER A 53 -1.75 7.00 -10.01
CA SER A 53 -1.96 5.95 -10.99
C SER A 53 -1.24 6.22 -12.32
N THR A 54 -1.41 7.43 -12.87
CA THR A 54 -0.78 7.85 -14.13
C THR A 54 0.74 7.97 -14.03
N PRO A 55 1.33 8.70 -13.05
CA PRO A 55 2.78 8.77 -12.93
C PRO A 55 3.42 7.42 -12.56
N LEU A 56 2.70 6.52 -11.88
CA LEU A 56 3.18 5.16 -11.60
C LEU A 56 3.34 4.39 -12.91
N PHE A 57 2.34 4.49 -13.77
CA PHE A 57 2.35 3.85 -15.08
C PHE A 57 3.48 4.37 -15.96
N ILE A 58 3.64 5.70 -16.06
CA ILE A 58 4.72 6.30 -16.84
C ILE A 58 6.08 5.83 -16.31
N SER A 59 6.31 5.90 -15.00
CA SER A 59 7.56 5.46 -14.39
C SER A 59 7.86 3.98 -14.67
N LEU A 60 6.85 3.12 -14.57
CA LEU A 60 6.98 1.68 -14.80
C LEU A 60 7.30 1.38 -16.26
N VAL A 61 6.56 1.99 -17.19
CA VAL A 61 6.80 1.86 -18.64
C VAL A 61 8.19 2.37 -19.01
N SER A 62 8.60 3.54 -18.50
CA SER A 62 9.95 4.08 -18.72
C SER A 62 11.03 3.11 -18.22
N SER A 63 10.88 2.56 -17.00
CA SER A 63 11.83 1.58 -16.46
C SER A 63 11.91 0.31 -17.33
N PHE A 64 10.78 -0.19 -17.84
CA PHE A 64 10.77 -1.32 -18.78
C PHE A 64 11.48 -1.00 -20.09
N PHE A 65 11.26 0.18 -20.66
CA PHE A 65 11.96 0.61 -21.88
C PHE A 65 13.48 0.69 -21.67
N TYR A 66 13.93 1.22 -20.53
CA TYR A 66 15.37 1.26 -20.20
C TYR A 66 15.97 -0.14 -20.09
N LEU A 67 15.30 -1.06 -19.40
CA LEU A 67 15.77 -2.44 -19.28
C LEU A 67 15.77 -3.19 -20.61
N TYR A 68 14.75 -2.99 -21.43
CA TYR A 68 14.67 -3.57 -22.77
C TYR A 68 15.78 -3.04 -23.68
N SER A 69 16.05 -1.73 -23.63
CA SER A 69 17.10 -1.10 -24.42
C SER A 69 18.48 -1.61 -24.00
N ALA A 70 18.73 -1.69 -22.68
CA ALA A 70 19.97 -2.25 -22.16
C ALA A 70 20.18 -3.70 -22.55
N LEU A 71 19.13 -4.54 -22.49
CA LEU A 71 19.19 -5.92 -22.94
C LEU A 71 19.48 -6.02 -24.44
N SER A 72 18.76 -5.25 -25.25
CA SER A 72 18.91 -5.24 -26.71
C SER A 72 20.32 -4.85 -27.14
N ILE A 73 20.92 -3.89 -26.44
CA ILE A 73 22.27 -3.43 -26.75
C ILE A 73 23.33 -4.36 -26.16
N SER A 74 23.09 -4.98 -25.00
CA SER A 74 24.01 -5.99 -24.43
C SER A 74 24.22 -7.21 -25.33
N LEU A 75 23.28 -7.47 -26.24
CA LEU A 75 23.36 -8.53 -27.24
C LEU A 75 24.22 -8.12 -28.46
N GLN A 76 24.65 -6.87 -28.57
CA GLN A 76 25.53 -6.40 -29.64
C GLN A 76 27.00 -6.58 -29.24
N GLU A 77 27.80 -7.20 -30.11
CA GLU A 77 29.17 -7.63 -29.80
C GLU A 77 30.19 -6.47 -29.63
N ASN A 78 29.84 -5.23 -29.99
CA ASN A 78 30.78 -4.09 -30.01
C ASN A 78 30.33 -2.92 -29.13
N LEU A 79 30.34 -3.15 -27.81
CA LEU A 79 30.04 -2.13 -26.82
C LEU A 79 31.32 -1.43 -26.34
N SER A 80 31.40 -0.12 -26.59
CA SER A 80 32.42 0.70 -25.94
C SER A 80 32.19 0.73 -24.42
N PRO A 81 33.25 0.68 -23.60
CA PRO A 81 33.14 0.62 -22.14
C PRO A 81 32.37 1.81 -21.53
N TYR A 82 32.39 2.97 -22.18
CA TYR A 82 31.59 4.13 -21.77
C TYR A 82 30.08 3.85 -21.88
N TYR A 83 29.63 3.27 -22.99
CA TYR A 83 28.23 2.91 -23.20
C TYR A 83 27.77 1.77 -22.28
N ALA A 84 28.67 0.81 -22.01
CA ALA A 84 28.39 -0.27 -21.06
C ALA A 84 28.16 0.25 -19.64
N PHE A 85 28.96 1.22 -19.18
CA PHE A 85 28.79 1.85 -17.87
C PHE A 85 27.47 2.64 -17.78
N ASP A 86 27.16 3.46 -18.79
CA ASP A 86 25.94 4.26 -18.82
C ASP A 86 24.68 3.38 -18.80
N MET A 87 24.66 2.31 -19.61
CA MET A 87 23.56 1.33 -19.62
C MET A 87 23.45 0.57 -18.30
N GLY A 88 24.58 0.18 -17.71
CA GLY A 88 24.61 -0.48 -16.40
C GLY A 88 23.98 0.41 -15.33
N SER A 89 24.36 1.69 -15.29
CA SER A 89 23.83 2.65 -14.32
C SER A 89 22.33 2.94 -14.52
N SER A 90 21.89 3.06 -15.78
CA SER A 90 20.49 3.29 -16.14
C SER A 90 19.62 2.07 -15.81
N SER A 91 20.11 0.87 -16.10
CA SER A 91 19.42 -0.39 -15.78
C SER A 91 19.31 -0.60 -14.27
N PHE A 92 20.39 -0.36 -13.54
CA PHE A 92 20.38 -0.42 -12.09
C PHE A 92 19.36 0.57 -11.50
N THR A 93 19.35 1.81 -12.01
CA THR A 93 18.37 2.82 -11.59
C THR A 93 16.93 2.38 -11.89
N ALA A 94 16.67 1.82 -13.07
CA ALA A 94 15.35 1.30 -13.44
C ALA A 94 14.91 0.16 -12.49
N ILE A 95 15.79 -0.78 -12.16
CA ILE A 95 15.50 -1.85 -11.19
C ILE A 95 15.19 -1.28 -9.82
N VAL A 96 16.03 -0.35 -9.32
CA VAL A 96 15.82 0.30 -8.02
C VAL A 96 14.47 1.00 -7.97
N VAL A 97 14.08 1.71 -9.03
CA VAL A 97 12.77 2.36 -9.14
C VAL A 97 11.64 1.34 -9.05
N ILE A 98 11.70 0.24 -9.83
CA ILE A 98 10.68 -0.82 -9.80
C ILE A 98 10.55 -1.45 -8.41
N VAL A 99 11.67 -1.77 -7.77
CA VAL A 99 11.71 -2.37 -6.42
C VAL A 99 11.10 -1.42 -5.39
N LEU A 100 11.53 -0.15 -5.38
CA LEU A 100 11.02 0.85 -4.44
C LEU A 100 9.52 1.09 -4.64
N LEU A 101 9.08 1.23 -5.90
CA LEU A 101 7.66 1.38 -6.22
C LEU A 101 6.88 0.19 -5.68
N THR A 102 7.34 -1.03 -5.92
CA THR A 102 6.62 -2.23 -5.48
C THR A 102 6.57 -2.34 -3.95
N VAL A 103 7.72 -2.20 -3.28
CA VAL A 103 7.80 -2.34 -1.81
C VAL A 103 7.02 -1.24 -1.10
N CYS A 104 7.08 0.01 -1.56
CA CYS A 104 6.35 1.09 -0.92
C CYS A 104 4.83 0.93 -1.12
N ASN A 105 4.41 0.56 -2.33
CA ASN A 105 3.00 0.41 -2.67
C ASN A 105 2.37 -0.84 -2.04
N SER A 106 3.10 -1.95 -1.91
CA SER A 106 2.57 -3.19 -1.31
C SER A 106 2.27 -3.06 0.20
N ARG A 107 2.89 -2.10 0.89
CA ARG A 107 2.66 -1.88 2.33
C ARG A 107 1.23 -1.43 2.64
N ILE A 108 0.59 -0.68 1.75
CA ILE A 108 -0.78 -0.19 1.96
C ILE A 108 -1.76 -1.36 2.10
N PRO A 109 -1.92 -2.26 1.11
CA PRO A 109 -2.84 -3.39 1.22
C PRO A 109 -2.46 -4.34 2.37
N GLU A 110 -1.17 -4.52 2.66
CA GLU A 110 -0.72 -5.32 3.81
C GLU A 110 -1.21 -4.78 5.16
N TRP A 111 -1.11 -3.47 5.38
CA TRP A 111 -1.59 -2.88 6.63
C TRP A 111 -3.12 -2.84 6.68
N MET A 112 -3.81 -2.61 5.57
CA MET A 112 -5.27 -2.70 5.51
C MET A 112 -5.76 -4.12 5.87
N LEU A 113 -5.09 -5.17 5.38
CA LEU A 113 -5.38 -6.56 5.75
C LEU A 113 -5.20 -6.80 7.25
N LYS A 114 -4.12 -6.29 7.84
CA LYS A 114 -3.87 -6.41 9.29
C LYS A 114 -4.90 -5.66 10.11
N ILE A 115 -5.34 -4.48 9.67
CA ILE A 115 -6.41 -3.73 10.32
C ILE A 115 -7.70 -4.53 10.26
N LYS A 116 -8.08 -5.05 9.09
CA LYS A 116 -9.27 -5.89 8.89
C LYS A 116 -9.27 -7.10 9.82
N ALA A 117 -8.16 -7.84 9.89
CA ALA A 117 -8.01 -8.98 10.79
C ALA A 117 -8.10 -8.58 12.28
N ALA A 118 -7.47 -7.46 12.67
CA ALA A 118 -7.56 -6.96 14.04
C ALA A 118 -8.97 -6.46 14.39
N THR A 119 -9.67 -5.86 13.44
CA THR A 119 -11.08 -5.46 13.58
C THR A 119 -11.98 -6.69 13.76
N GLY A 120 -11.81 -7.74 12.95
CA GLY A 120 -12.52 -9.01 13.12
C GLY A 120 -12.29 -9.61 14.51
N SER A 121 -11.04 -9.67 14.96
CA SER A 121 -10.70 -10.14 16.31
C SER A 121 -11.35 -9.30 17.44
N LEU A 122 -11.46 -7.98 17.26
CA LEU A 122 -12.18 -7.11 18.19
C LEU A 122 -13.68 -7.39 18.19
N ILE A 123 -14.29 -7.62 17.03
CA ILE A 123 -15.72 -7.99 16.94
C ILE A 123 -15.98 -9.28 17.69
N ASP A 124 -15.17 -10.31 17.48
CA ASP A 124 -15.32 -11.61 18.14
C ASP A 124 -15.15 -11.51 19.66
N LYS A 125 -14.18 -10.71 20.13
CA LYS A 125 -13.94 -10.48 21.55
C LYS A 125 -15.11 -9.75 22.25
N HIS A 126 -15.79 -8.85 21.54
CA HIS A 126 -16.81 -7.97 22.14
C HIS A 126 -18.25 -8.39 21.82
N LYS A 127 -18.49 -9.33 20.88
CA LYS A 127 -19.82 -9.92 20.64
C LYS A 127 -20.44 -10.55 21.89
N PHE A 128 -19.61 -10.96 22.85
CA PHE A 128 -20.03 -11.57 24.11
C PHE A 128 -19.99 -10.61 25.31
N ASP A 129 -19.51 -9.38 25.14
CA ASP A 129 -19.43 -8.39 26.21
C ASP A 129 -20.76 -7.62 26.31
N LYS A 130 -21.43 -7.71 27.47
CA LYS A 130 -22.77 -7.16 27.73
C LYS A 130 -22.83 -5.63 27.61
N LEU A 131 -21.68 -4.95 27.63
CA LEU A 131 -21.57 -3.49 27.50
C LEU A 131 -21.47 -3.02 26.05
N THR A 132 -21.43 -3.93 25.07
CA THR A 132 -21.17 -3.56 23.68
C THR A 132 -22.44 -3.10 22.97
N ASP A 133 -22.51 -1.80 22.67
CA ASP A 133 -23.56 -1.24 21.79
C ASP A 133 -23.53 -1.90 20.42
N LYS A 134 -24.69 -2.41 19.97
CA LYS A 134 -24.88 -3.05 18.66
C LYS A 134 -24.41 -2.17 17.51
N ARG A 135 -24.62 -0.84 17.60
CA ARG A 135 -24.14 0.10 16.56
C ARG A 135 -22.61 0.14 16.48
N THR A 136 -21.90 -0.27 17.53
CA THR A 136 -20.43 -0.28 17.59
C THR A 136 -19.90 -1.47 16.83
N ILE A 137 -20.46 -2.64 17.10
CA ILE A 137 -20.21 -3.86 16.33
C ILE A 137 -20.51 -3.62 14.85
N ASP A 138 -21.66 -3.01 14.51
CA ASP A 138 -22.02 -2.71 13.13
C ASP A 138 -21.00 -1.81 12.41
N ALA A 139 -20.41 -0.82 13.10
CA ALA A 139 -19.43 0.08 12.51
C ALA A 139 -18.10 -0.63 12.24
N PHE A 140 -17.67 -1.51 13.14
CA PHE A 140 -16.48 -2.34 12.96
C PHE A 140 -16.70 -3.42 11.89
N GLU A 141 -17.89 -4.03 11.83
CA GLU A 141 -18.22 -4.97 10.75
C GLU A 141 -18.17 -4.29 9.38
N ARG A 142 -18.58 -3.01 9.26
CA ARG A 142 -18.41 -2.25 8.02
C ARG A 142 -16.94 -2.02 7.67
N MET A 143 -16.09 -1.74 8.66
CA MET A 143 -14.64 -1.60 8.44
C MET A 143 -14.01 -2.94 8.02
N GLU A 144 -14.42 -4.04 8.64
CA GLU A 144 -13.94 -5.38 8.29
C GLU A 144 -14.40 -5.77 6.88
N LYS A 145 -15.67 -5.57 6.54
CA LYS A 145 -16.23 -5.97 5.23
C LYS A 145 -15.73 -5.12 4.06
N LYS A 146 -15.06 -4.00 4.31
CA LYS A 146 -14.52 -3.15 3.24
C LYS A 146 -13.43 -3.86 2.43
N ASP A 147 -13.39 -3.49 1.15
CA ASP A 147 -12.39 -3.96 0.20
C ASP A 147 -11.04 -3.30 0.45
N ILE A 148 -10.00 -4.06 0.14
CA ILE A 148 -8.61 -3.60 0.23
C ILE A 148 -8.33 -2.72 -0.97
N ILE A 149 -7.82 -1.53 -0.71
CA ILE A 149 -7.39 -0.62 -1.77
C ILE A 149 -5.97 -0.98 -2.15
N PHE A 150 -5.77 -1.34 -3.42
CA PHE A 150 -4.47 -1.54 -4.01
C PHE A 150 -4.09 -0.29 -4.78
N THR A 151 -2.87 0.22 -4.58
CA THR A 151 -2.34 1.20 -5.51
C THR A 151 -2.07 0.52 -6.85
N SER A 152 -2.54 1.14 -7.93
CA SER A 152 -2.49 0.58 -9.27
C SER A 152 -1.87 1.56 -10.26
N ALA A 153 -1.07 1.04 -11.18
CA ALA A 153 -0.62 1.81 -12.35
C ALA A 153 -1.68 1.73 -13.45
N CYS A 154 -2.42 2.84 -13.65
CA CYS A 154 -3.57 2.97 -14.55
C CYS A 154 -4.61 1.83 -14.47
N GLY A 155 -4.79 1.21 -13.29
CA GLY A 155 -5.68 0.04 -13.13
C GLY A 155 -5.20 -1.24 -13.82
N MET A 156 -4.02 -1.24 -14.47
CA MET A 156 -3.48 -2.40 -15.18
C MET A 156 -2.56 -3.25 -14.30
N VAL A 157 -1.75 -2.60 -13.47
CA VAL A 157 -0.78 -3.29 -12.59
C VAL A 157 -1.07 -2.94 -11.14
N HIS A 158 -1.47 -3.95 -10.36
CA HIS A 158 -1.58 -3.81 -8.92
C HIS A 158 -0.24 -4.13 -8.26
N PHE A 159 0.30 -3.18 -7.49
CA PHE A 159 1.56 -3.37 -6.79
C PHE A 159 1.38 -4.28 -5.56
N LYS A 160 1.54 -5.58 -5.78
CA LYS A 160 1.61 -6.62 -4.75
C LYS A 160 3.07 -7.05 -4.56
N LYS A 161 3.42 -7.62 -3.40
CA LYS A 161 4.76 -8.21 -3.18
C LYS A 161 5.15 -9.23 -4.24
N THR A 162 4.17 -9.96 -4.78
CA THR A 162 4.35 -10.95 -5.85
C THR A 162 4.72 -10.33 -7.19
N PHE A 163 4.69 -8.99 -7.36
CA PHE A 163 5.13 -8.36 -8.60
C PHE A 163 6.65 -8.45 -8.80
N LEU A 164 7.42 -8.64 -7.72
CA LEU A 164 8.88 -8.82 -7.77
C LEU A 164 9.32 -10.29 -7.79
N LEU A 165 8.38 -11.24 -7.72
CA LEU A 165 8.60 -12.69 -7.72
C LEU A 165 8.18 -13.27 -9.06
#